data_AF-A0A645BN65-F1
#
_entry.id   AF-A0A645BN65-F1
#
_cell.length_a   1.000
_cell.length_b   1.000
_cell.length_c   1.000
_cell.angle_alpha   90.00
_cell.angle_beta   90.00
_cell.angle_gamma   90.00
#
_symmetry.space_group_name_H-M   'P 1'
#
loop_
_entity.id
_entity.type
_entity.pdbx_description
1 polymer ?
#
loop_
_entity_poly.entity_id
_entity_poly.type
_entity_poly.pdbx_seq_one_letter_code
_entity_poly.pdbx_strand_id
1 'polypeptide(L)'
;MAYFKDMTFPIDPMIGVIGVAPEGDKAVPTGWADAHGGNMDCKLIKKGAVLYFPIWHEGALLQMGDIHATMGDGEVCGTGIEVDGVITLTTEVIKGYTLEMPVLETEDKWYAIAVDKIFDEALKKGCRQLQQLVSAVYGWTVDEVFHYFSIQGDFEICQACVPHSTSNIIRFGIPKRIDKPLIK
;
A
#
# COMPACT_ATOMS: atom_id res chain seq x y z
N MET A 1 11.69 2.58 21.42
CA MET A 1 10.81 3.65 21.94
C MET A 1 11.20 4.96 21.27
N ALA A 2 10.25 5.82 20.99
CA ALA A 2 10.46 7.19 20.54
C ALA A 2 10.15 8.17 21.67
N TYR A 3 10.81 9.32 21.65
CA TYR A 3 10.70 10.37 22.66
C TYR A 3 10.32 11.67 21.97
N PHE A 4 9.25 12.32 22.44
CA PHE A 4 8.82 13.61 21.93
C PHE A 4 8.46 14.52 23.09
N LYS A 5 9.31 15.53 23.37
CA LYS A 5 9.18 16.40 24.54
C LYS A 5 9.06 15.58 25.84
N ASP A 6 7.91 15.64 26.49
CA ASP A 6 7.54 14.96 27.73
C ASP A 6 6.84 13.61 27.52
N MET A 7 6.70 13.17 26.27
CA MET A 7 6.05 11.92 25.91
C MET A 7 7.04 10.84 25.47
N THR A 8 6.67 9.58 25.71
CA THR A 8 7.38 8.40 25.22
C THR A 8 6.37 7.39 24.69
N PHE A 9 6.65 6.80 23.52
CA PHE A 9 5.75 5.84 22.87
C PHE A 9 6.53 4.75 22.12
N PRO A 10 5.94 3.56 21.89
CA PRO A 10 6.59 2.50 21.13
C PRO A 10 6.84 2.97 19.69
N ILE A 11 7.93 2.44 19.12
CA ILE A 11 8.19 2.54 17.67
C ILE A 11 7.54 1.33 17.01
N ASP A 12 7.12 1.52 15.76
CA ASP A 12 6.56 0.47 14.91
C ASP A 12 7.15 0.65 13.50
N PRO A 13 8.38 0.15 13.27
CA PRO A 13 9.13 0.49 12.07
C PRO A 13 8.43 0.04 10.79
N MET A 14 8.46 0.91 9.77
CA MET A 14 7.83 0.71 8.47
C MET A 14 8.76 1.12 7.32
N ILE A 15 8.40 0.74 6.10
CA ILE A 15 9.08 1.13 4.86
C ILE A 15 8.21 2.16 4.12
N GLY A 16 8.69 3.38 3.94
CA GLY A 16 8.00 4.46 3.23
C GLY A 16 8.02 4.28 1.72
N VAL A 17 9.22 4.01 1.18
CA VAL A 17 9.46 3.77 -0.24
C VAL A 17 9.70 2.29 -0.51
N ILE A 18 8.81 1.65 -1.27
CA ILE A 18 9.03 0.31 -1.83
C ILE A 18 8.25 0.14 -3.12
N GLY A 19 8.88 -0.41 -4.15
CA GLY A 19 8.23 -0.60 -5.44
C GLY A 19 9.12 -1.23 -6.49
N VAL A 20 8.54 -1.48 -7.64
CA VAL A 20 9.20 -2.04 -8.82
C VAL A 20 9.45 -0.95 -9.87
N ALA A 21 10.15 -1.26 -10.96
CA ALA A 21 10.27 -0.31 -12.06
C ALA A 21 8.88 0.03 -12.64
N PRO A 22 8.59 1.32 -12.90
CA PRO A 22 7.29 1.76 -13.40
C PRO A 22 7.04 1.31 -14.85
N GLU A 23 5.76 1.32 -15.25
CA GLU A 23 5.38 1.05 -16.63
C GLU A 23 6.03 2.03 -17.62
N GLY A 24 6.50 1.50 -18.75
CA GLY A 24 7.17 2.28 -19.79
C GLY A 24 8.63 2.61 -19.47
N ASP A 25 9.22 3.54 -20.25
CA ASP A 25 10.66 3.80 -20.25
C ASP A 25 11.08 5.06 -19.47
N LYS A 26 10.14 5.73 -18.79
CA LYS A 26 10.40 6.98 -18.07
C LYS A 26 10.71 6.71 -16.61
N ALA A 27 11.78 7.31 -16.11
CA ALA A 27 12.07 7.32 -14.69
C ALA A 27 11.01 8.12 -13.92
N VAL A 28 10.60 7.59 -12.78
CA VAL A 28 9.75 8.27 -11.79
C VAL A 28 10.62 8.64 -10.59
N PRO A 29 10.60 9.89 -10.10
CA PRO A 29 11.39 10.26 -8.93
C PRO A 29 10.92 9.50 -7.68
N THR A 30 11.84 9.13 -6.80
CA THR A 30 11.56 8.25 -5.65
C THR A 30 10.57 8.81 -4.65
N GLY A 31 10.39 10.14 -4.59
CA GLY A 31 9.39 10.79 -3.73
C GLY A 31 7.95 10.75 -4.25
N TRP A 32 7.69 10.04 -5.36
CA TRP A 32 6.34 9.83 -5.90
C TRP A 32 5.94 8.38 -5.75
N ALA A 33 4.65 8.15 -5.50
CA ALA A 33 4.03 6.85 -5.61
C ALA A 33 3.11 6.78 -6.83
N ASP A 34 2.94 5.58 -7.35
CA ASP A 34 1.92 5.25 -8.35
C ASP A 34 1.67 3.72 -8.34
N ALA A 35 1.10 3.17 -9.42
CA ALA A 35 0.88 1.74 -9.62
C ALA A 35 2.10 0.85 -9.33
N HIS A 36 3.31 1.39 -9.49
CA HIS A 36 4.58 0.69 -9.28
C HIS A 36 5.00 0.59 -7.79
N GLY A 37 4.22 1.17 -6.88
CA GLY A 37 4.64 1.41 -5.50
C GLY A 37 5.27 2.78 -5.38
N GLY A 38 6.51 2.83 -4.89
CA GLY A 38 7.24 4.07 -4.66
C GLY A 38 6.96 4.62 -3.26
N ASN A 39 6.89 5.95 -3.13
CA ASN A 39 6.73 6.66 -1.85
C ASN A 39 5.30 6.59 -1.29
N MET A 40 4.87 5.38 -0.91
CA MET A 40 3.50 5.12 -0.50
C MET A 40 3.20 5.57 0.93
N ASP A 41 4.22 5.66 1.77
CA ASP A 41 4.13 6.08 3.18
C ASP A 41 2.91 5.49 3.88
N CYS A 42 2.80 4.17 3.78
CA CYS A 42 1.73 3.41 4.41
C CYS A 42 2.30 2.73 5.66
N LYS A 43 1.87 3.17 6.84
CA LYS A 43 2.33 2.63 8.14
C LYS A 43 2.11 1.12 8.31
N LEU A 44 1.28 0.52 7.47
CA LEU A 44 1.02 -0.92 7.48
C LEU A 44 2.06 -1.71 6.67
N ILE A 45 2.95 -1.06 5.92
CA ILE A 45 4.11 -1.68 5.27
C ILE A 45 5.21 -1.87 6.31
N LYS A 46 5.03 -2.89 7.14
CA LYS A 46 5.90 -3.23 8.25
C LYS A 46 6.13 -4.74 8.32
N LYS A 47 6.96 -5.16 9.28
CA LYS A 47 7.25 -6.59 9.49
C LYS A 47 5.97 -7.42 9.58
N GLY A 48 5.91 -8.48 8.78
CA GLY A 48 4.78 -9.41 8.73
C GLY A 48 3.76 -9.10 7.63
N ALA A 49 3.84 -7.94 6.99
CA ALA A 49 3.02 -7.64 5.83
C ALA A 49 3.60 -8.24 4.54
N VAL A 50 2.73 -8.51 3.56
CA VAL A 50 3.11 -8.91 2.21
C VAL A 50 2.62 -7.85 1.22
N LEU A 51 3.48 -7.47 0.27
CA LEU A 51 3.15 -6.51 -0.78
C LEU A 51 3.17 -7.20 -2.13
N TYR A 52 2.17 -6.86 -2.94
CA TYR A 52 1.99 -7.36 -4.30
C TYR A 52 2.04 -6.19 -5.25
N PHE A 53 2.87 -6.31 -6.29
CA PHE A 53 3.07 -5.27 -7.30
C PHE A 53 2.75 -5.80 -8.70
N PRO A 54 2.15 -4.98 -9.58
CA PRO A 54 2.21 -5.23 -11.01
C PRO A 54 3.65 -5.21 -11.52
N ILE A 55 4.01 -6.05 -12.49
CA ILE A 55 5.36 -6.15 -13.04
C ILE A 55 5.31 -5.88 -14.55
N TRP A 56 6.03 -4.85 -15.00
CA TRP A 56 6.13 -4.48 -16.42
C TRP A 56 7.49 -4.80 -17.06
N HIS A 57 8.53 -4.99 -16.25
CA HIS A 57 9.90 -5.19 -16.71
C HIS A 57 10.46 -6.53 -16.22
N GLU A 58 11.34 -7.13 -17.01
CA GLU A 58 12.03 -8.36 -16.63
C GLU A 58 12.82 -8.15 -15.33
N GLY A 59 12.69 -9.10 -14.40
CA GLY A 59 13.32 -9.02 -13.07
C GLY A 59 12.64 -8.07 -12.09
N ALA A 60 11.54 -7.40 -12.49
CA ALA A 60 10.77 -6.40 -11.74
C ALA A 60 11.55 -5.13 -11.34
N LEU A 61 12.86 -5.22 -11.09
CA LEU A 61 13.73 -4.12 -10.66
C LEU A 61 13.25 -3.51 -9.34
N LEU A 62 12.98 -4.39 -8.35
CA LEU A 62 12.52 -4.03 -7.00
C LEU A 62 13.54 -3.11 -6.29
N GLN A 63 13.03 -2.02 -5.71
CA GLN A 63 13.79 -1.05 -4.91
C GLN A 63 13.02 -0.66 -3.65
N MET A 64 13.73 -0.25 -2.61
CA MET A 64 13.15 0.22 -1.35
C MET A 64 14.11 1.08 -0.54
N GLY A 65 13.56 1.88 0.37
CA GLY A 65 14.28 2.75 1.28
C GLY A 65 13.32 3.48 2.21
N ASP A 66 13.76 4.62 2.74
CA ASP A 66 12.91 5.54 3.51
C ASP A 66 12.25 4.87 4.73
N ILE A 67 13.10 4.42 5.66
CA ILE A 67 12.62 3.68 6.82
C ILE A 67 12.19 4.68 7.89
N HIS A 68 10.95 4.55 8.34
CA HIS A 68 10.45 5.30 9.48
C HIS A 68 10.47 4.42 10.72
N ALA A 69 10.98 4.93 11.84
CA ALA A 69 10.84 4.25 13.13
C ALA A 69 9.36 4.21 13.57
N THR A 70 8.61 5.24 13.22
CA THR A 70 7.15 5.30 13.37
C THR A 70 6.62 6.49 12.58
N MET A 71 5.41 6.38 12.07
CA MET A 71 4.72 7.41 11.30
C MET A 71 3.21 7.27 11.51
N GLY A 72 2.50 8.39 11.59
CA GLY A 72 1.03 8.41 11.63
C GLY A 72 0.43 8.40 10.23
N ASP A 73 -0.82 7.95 10.12
CA ASP A 73 -1.58 8.14 8.87
C ASP A 73 -1.70 9.62 8.55
N GLY A 74 -1.40 9.97 7.31
CA GLY A 74 -1.43 11.33 6.78
C GLY A 74 -0.06 11.99 6.69
N GLU A 75 0.94 11.54 7.45
CA GLU A 75 2.31 12.08 7.42
C GLU A 75 2.35 13.63 7.33
N VAL A 76 1.57 14.28 8.20
CA VAL A 76 1.06 15.63 7.93
C VAL A 76 2.16 16.69 7.71
N CYS A 77 3.31 16.53 8.39
CA CYS A 77 4.44 17.44 8.27
C CYS A 77 5.42 17.08 7.13
N GLY A 78 5.18 15.99 6.40
CA GLY A 78 6.01 15.52 5.29
C GLY A 78 7.11 14.53 5.65
N THR A 79 7.17 14.07 6.90
CA THR A 79 8.14 13.07 7.38
C THR A 79 7.58 12.25 8.53
N GLY A 80 8.05 11.02 8.67
CA GLY A 80 7.96 10.24 9.90
C GLY A 80 9.08 10.58 10.89
N ILE A 81 9.40 9.63 11.76
CA ILE A 81 10.72 9.61 12.42
C ILE A 81 11.69 8.87 11.50
N GLU A 82 12.41 9.64 10.69
CA GLU A 82 13.39 9.15 9.72
C GLU A 82 14.56 8.43 10.38
N VAL A 83 14.86 7.21 9.93
CA VAL A 83 15.97 6.39 10.44
C VAL A 83 16.62 5.54 9.35
N ASP A 84 17.85 5.12 9.58
CA ASP A 84 18.47 4.03 8.82
C ASP A 84 17.98 2.66 9.32
N GLY A 85 18.18 1.62 8.51
CA GLY A 85 17.77 0.28 8.88
C GLY A 85 18.14 -0.78 7.84
N VAL A 86 17.85 -2.02 8.19
CA VAL A 86 18.09 -3.20 7.33
C VAL A 86 16.76 -3.90 7.10
N ILE A 87 16.40 -4.05 5.82
CA ILE A 87 15.19 -4.75 5.39
C ILE A 87 15.57 -6.17 4.98
N THR A 88 14.88 -7.16 5.53
CA THR A 88 14.97 -8.56 5.10
C THR A 88 13.61 -9.02 4.62
N LEU A 89 13.54 -9.51 3.40
CA LEU A 89 12.30 -9.95 2.76
C LEU A 89 12.55 -11.17 1.87
N THR A 90 11.47 -11.81 1.46
CA THR A 90 11.46 -12.86 0.43
C THR A 90 10.66 -12.33 -0.76
N THR A 91 11.08 -12.67 -1.98
CA THR A 91 10.36 -12.31 -3.20
C THR A 91 9.88 -13.58 -3.91
N GLU A 92 8.69 -13.49 -4.50
CA GLU A 92 8.10 -14.54 -5.33
C GLU A 92 7.46 -13.89 -6.56
N VAL A 93 7.44 -14.61 -7.68
CA VAL A 93 6.80 -14.15 -8.92
C VAL A 93 5.50 -14.92 -9.12
N ILE A 94 4.39 -14.20 -9.15
CA ILE A 94 3.06 -14.72 -9.41
C ILE A 94 2.73 -14.52 -10.90
N LYS A 95 2.21 -15.55 -11.55
CA LYS A 95 1.87 -15.55 -12.98
C LYS A 95 0.38 -15.75 -13.19
N GLY A 96 -0.15 -15.18 -14.28
CA GLY A 96 -1.55 -15.39 -14.69
C GLY A 96 -2.55 -14.42 -14.05
N TYR A 97 -2.06 -13.40 -13.33
CA TYR A 97 -2.87 -12.31 -12.80
C TYR A 97 -2.07 -11.01 -12.85
N THR A 98 -2.74 -9.90 -13.12
CA THR A 98 -2.13 -8.57 -13.18
C THR A 98 -2.93 -7.64 -12.29
N LEU A 99 -2.21 -6.89 -11.45
CA LEU A 99 -2.79 -5.81 -10.64
C LEU A 99 -2.75 -4.49 -11.42
N GLU A 100 -3.63 -3.56 -11.08
CA GLU A 100 -3.57 -2.17 -11.53
C GLU A 100 -2.75 -1.31 -10.55
N MET A 101 -2.78 -1.64 -9.25
CA MET A 101 -2.14 -0.91 -8.16
C MET A 101 -1.56 -1.87 -7.10
N PRO A 102 -0.68 -1.41 -6.20
CA PRO A 102 -0.16 -2.23 -5.13
C PRO A 102 -1.26 -2.75 -4.21
N VAL A 103 -1.16 -4.03 -3.85
CA VAL A 103 -2.01 -4.66 -2.84
C VAL A 103 -1.15 -5.01 -1.64
N LEU A 104 -1.66 -4.69 -0.46
CA LEU A 104 -1.04 -4.99 0.83
C LEU A 104 -1.87 -6.02 1.57
N GLU A 105 -1.19 -7.00 2.14
CA GLU A 105 -1.76 -8.05 2.96
C GLU A 105 -1.20 -7.94 4.38
N THR A 106 -2.07 -7.76 5.38
CA THR A 106 -1.72 -7.93 6.80
C THR A 106 -2.11 -9.33 7.27
N GLU A 107 -2.00 -9.66 8.55
CA GLU A 107 -2.47 -10.96 9.06
C GLU A 107 -3.97 -11.21 8.72
N ASP A 108 -4.79 -10.18 8.85
CA ASP A 108 -6.24 -10.26 8.93
C ASP A 108 -6.99 -9.47 7.85
N LYS A 109 -6.32 -8.60 7.08
CA LYS A 109 -6.94 -7.73 6.06
C LYS A 109 -6.18 -7.73 4.73
N TRP A 110 -6.93 -7.46 3.67
CA TRP A 110 -6.42 -7.08 2.34
C TRP A 110 -6.63 -5.59 2.13
N TYR A 111 -5.67 -4.92 1.51
CA TYR A 111 -5.74 -3.52 1.18
C TYR A 111 -5.33 -3.26 -0.27
N ALA A 112 -6.04 -2.39 -0.99
CA ALA A 112 -5.50 -1.75 -2.18
C ALA A 112 -4.95 -0.37 -1.80
N ILE A 113 -3.70 -0.09 -2.17
CA ILE A 113 -3.10 1.24 -1.99
C ILE A 113 -3.28 2.00 -3.30
N ALA A 114 -4.05 3.08 -3.26
CA ALA A 114 -4.40 3.86 -4.43
C ALA A 114 -3.82 5.27 -4.34
N VAL A 115 -3.35 5.75 -5.49
CA VAL A 115 -2.74 7.06 -5.64
C VAL A 115 -3.48 7.83 -6.72
N ASP A 116 -3.92 9.05 -6.37
CA ASP A 116 -4.42 10.00 -7.35
C ASP A 116 -4.35 11.45 -6.83
N LYS A 117 -4.19 12.41 -7.75
CA LYS A 117 -4.26 13.84 -7.44
C LYS A 117 -5.67 14.25 -6.99
N ILE A 118 -6.69 13.55 -7.46
CA ILE A 118 -8.09 13.77 -7.09
C ILE A 118 -8.51 12.68 -6.11
N PHE A 119 -8.89 13.08 -4.90
CA PHE A 119 -9.24 12.15 -3.82
C PHE A 119 -10.30 11.12 -4.23
N ASP A 120 -11.38 11.57 -4.89
CA ASP A 120 -12.45 10.69 -5.37
C ASP A 120 -11.97 9.65 -6.39
N GLU A 121 -10.98 9.99 -7.21
CA GLU A 121 -10.38 9.03 -8.16
C GLU A 121 -9.50 8.01 -7.44
N ALA A 122 -8.77 8.42 -6.39
CA ALA A 122 -8.05 7.48 -5.53
C ALA A 122 -9.01 6.49 -4.86
N LEU A 123 -10.15 6.96 -4.34
CA LEU A 123 -11.19 6.09 -3.75
C LEU A 123 -11.70 5.06 -4.78
N LYS A 124 -12.04 5.50 -6.00
CA LYS A 124 -12.52 4.62 -7.08
C LYS A 124 -11.47 3.58 -7.46
N LYS A 125 -10.20 3.97 -7.58
CA LYS A 125 -9.08 3.06 -7.88
C LYS A 125 -8.93 1.99 -6.80
N GLY A 126 -8.91 2.39 -5.52
CA GLY A 126 -8.79 1.44 -4.40
C GLY A 126 -9.93 0.43 -4.36
N CYS A 127 -11.18 0.90 -4.52
CA CYS A 127 -12.34 0.02 -4.63
C CYS A 127 -12.24 -0.95 -5.81
N ARG A 128 -11.91 -0.46 -7.01
CA ARG A 128 -11.84 -1.28 -8.23
C ARG A 128 -10.78 -2.37 -8.10
N GLN A 129 -9.59 -2.01 -7.59
CA GLN A 129 -8.50 -2.97 -7.43
C GLN A 129 -8.88 -4.12 -6.50
N LEU A 130 -9.41 -3.83 -5.31
CA LEU A 130 -9.85 -4.91 -4.42
C LEU A 130 -11.07 -5.64 -4.99
N GLN A 131 -11.98 -4.95 -5.70
CA GLN A 131 -13.15 -5.62 -6.27
C GLN A 131 -12.74 -6.68 -7.29
N GLN A 132 -11.87 -6.33 -8.23
CA GLN A 132 -11.35 -7.27 -9.24
C GLN A 132 -10.69 -8.47 -8.58
N LEU A 133 -9.90 -8.22 -7.54
CA LEU A 133 -9.16 -9.25 -6.82
C LEU A 133 -10.09 -10.19 -6.04
N VAL A 134 -11.00 -9.64 -5.26
CA VAL A 134 -11.94 -10.40 -4.44
C VAL A 134 -12.91 -11.18 -5.31
N SER A 135 -13.44 -10.59 -6.38
CA SER A 135 -14.29 -11.32 -7.33
C SER A 135 -13.54 -12.50 -7.94
N ALA A 136 -12.29 -12.31 -8.38
CA ALA A 136 -11.49 -13.37 -8.98
C ALA A 136 -11.17 -14.51 -8.00
N VAL A 137 -10.79 -14.19 -6.76
CA VAL A 137 -10.33 -15.20 -5.79
C VAL A 137 -11.49 -15.85 -5.03
N TYR A 138 -12.54 -15.10 -4.68
CA TYR A 138 -13.65 -15.63 -3.90
C TYR A 138 -14.79 -16.19 -4.75
N GLY A 139 -14.79 -15.91 -6.07
CA GLY A 139 -15.83 -16.31 -7.02
C GLY A 139 -17.14 -15.53 -6.85
N TRP A 140 -17.09 -14.36 -6.22
CA TRP A 140 -18.26 -13.51 -5.98
C TRP A 140 -18.53 -12.58 -7.15
N THR A 141 -19.80 -12.33 -7.42
CA THR A 141 -20.23 -11.32 -8.38
C THR A 141 -19.79 -9.93 -7.92
N VAL A 142 -19.72 -8.99 -8.87
CA VAL A 142 -19.35 -7.59 -8.59
C VAL A 142 -20.26 -6.98 -7.52
N ASP A 143 -21.57 -7.23 -7.61
CA ASP A 143 -22.57 -6.70 -6.68
C ASP A 143 -22.37 -7.24 -5.25
N GLU A 144 -22.15 -8.55 -5.10
CA GLU A 144 -21.88 -9.16 -3.78
C GLU A 144 -20.62 -8.56 -3.13
N VAL A 145 -19.58 -8.35 -3.92
CA VAL A 145 -18.33 -7.74 -3.44
C VAL A 145 -18.56 -6.31 -2.95
N PHE A 146 -19.29 -5.48 -3.71
CA PHE A 146 -19.58 -4.11 -3.28
C PHE A 146 -20.50 -4.03 -2.05
N HIS A 147 -21.45 -4.97 -1.91
CA HIS A 147 -22.22 -5.09 -0.66
C HIS A 147 -21.30 -5.44 0.51
N TYR A 148 -20.39 -6.40 0.35
CA TYR A 148 -19.42 -6.74 1.38
C TYR A 148 -18.52 -5.55 1.75
N PHE A 149 -18.03 -4.82 0.75
CA PHE A 149 -17.21 -3.62 0.93
C PHE A 149 -17.95 -2.56 1.74
N SER A 150 -19.25 -2.37 1.50
CA SER A 150 -20.05 -1.40 2.25
C SER A 150 -20.27 -1.78 3.72
N ILE A 151 -20.20 -3.08 4.05
CA ILE A 151 -20.48 -3.60 5.40
C ILE A 151 -19.20 -3.74 6.24
N GLN A 152 -18.06 -4.01 5.60
CA GLN A 152 -16.81 -4.39 6.28
C GLN A 152 -15.58 -3.63 5.78
N GLY A 153 -15.71 -2.80 4.74
CA GLY A 153 -14.60 -2.08 4.15
C GLY A 153 -14.32 -0.75 4.83
N ASP A 154 -13.03 -0.41 4.94
CA ASP A 154 -12.55 0.84 5.55
C ASP A 154 -11.68 1.60 4.53
N PHE A 155 -11.93 2.90 4.39
CA PHE A 155 -11.02 3.81 3.70
C PHE A 155 -10.16 4.57 4.70
N GLU A 156 -8.86 4.58 4.48
CA GLU A 156 -7.89 5.23 5.36
C GLU A 156 -6.85 5.99 4.52
N ILE A 157 -6.30 7.07 5.07
CA ILE A 157 -5.23 7.84 4.42
C ILE A 157 -3.89 7.19 4.77
N CYS A 158 -3.01 6.99 3.78
CA CYS A 158 -1.61 6.65 4.01
C CYS A 158 -0.81 7.92 4.26
N GLN A 159 -0.74 8.81 3.26
CA GLN A 159 -0.15 10.14 3.39
C GLN A 159 -0.94 11.21 2.63
N ALA A 160 -0.94 12.42 3.19
CA ALA A 160 -1.59 13.61 2.67
C ALA A 160 -0.85 14.86 3.20
N CYS A 161 0.44 14.95 2.87
CA CYS A 161 1.34 15.99 3.36
C CYS A 161 0.80 17.40 3.07
N VAL A 162 0.72 18.25 4.10
CA VAL A 162 0.13 19.60 3.97
C VAL A 162 1.09 20.67 3.38
N PRO A 163 2.43 20.60 3.54
CA PRO A 163 3.31 21.58 2.90
C PRO A 163 3.67 21.24 1.44
N HIS A 164 3.26 20.09 0.90
CA HIS A 164 3.59 19.66 -0.47
C HIS A 164 2.32 19.17 -1.18
N SER A 165 2.04 19.68 -2.39
CA SER A 165 0.95 19.19 -3.24
C SER A 165 1.30 17.84 -3.88
N THR A 166 1.53 16.80 -3.07
CA THR A 166 1.63 15.41 -3.55
C THR A 166 0.25 14.83 -3.84
N SER A 167 0.22 13.72 -4.58
CA SER A 167 -1.00 12.92 -4.81
C SER A 167 -1.57 12.43 -3.47
N ASN A 168 -2.90 12.28 -3.39
CA ASN A 168 -3.53 11.62 -2.25
C ASN A 168 -3.17 10.14 -2.30
N ILE A 169 -2.61 9.60 -1.22
CA ILE A 169 -2.36 8.18 -1.09
C ILE A 169 -3.29 7.64 -0.03
N ILE A 170 -4.19 6.76 -0.45
CA ILE A 170 -5.18 6.13 0.42
C ILE A 170 -5.05 4.63 0.33
N ARG A 171 -5.57 3.94 1.34
CA ARG A 171 -5.78 2.49 1.30
C ARG A 171 -7.25 2.19 1.54
N PHE A 172 -7.78 1.28 0.74
CA PHE A 172 -9.07 0.66 0.99
C PHE A 172 -8.85 -0.75 1.50
N GLY A 173 -9.37 -1.09 2.68
CA GLY A 173 -9.12 -2.35 3.36
C GLY A 173 -10.38 -3.17 3.61
N ILE A 174 -10.28 -4.50 3.56
CA ILE A 174 -11.35 -5.43 3.94
C ILE A 174 -10.79 -6.59 4.78
N PRO A 175 -11.58 -7.19 5.69
CA PRO A 175 -11.21 -8.43 6.37
C PRO A 175 -11.00 -9.58 5.38
N LYS A 176 -10.01 -10.43 5.68
CA LYS A 176 -9.82 -11.69 4.97
C LYS A 176 -10.89 -12.69 5.38
N ARG A 177 -11.19 -13.60 4.45
CA ARG A 177 -11.99 -14.80 4.71
C ARG A 177 -11.07 -16.00 4.80
N ILE A 178 -10.93 -16.57 6.01
CA ILE A 178 -10.04 -17.72 6.26
C ILE A 178 -10.48 -19.00 5.51
N ASP A 179 -11.76 -19.09 5.16
CA ASP A 179 -12.36 -20.17 4.39
C ASP A 179 -12.24 -19.98 2.87
N LYS A 180 -11.63 -18.88 2.41
CA LYS A 180 -11.42 -18.58 0.99
C LYS A 180 -9.94 -18.70 0.64
N PRO A 181 -9.60 -18.94 -0.64
CA PRO A 181 -8.21 -18.96 -1.06
C PRO A 181 -7.53 -17.62 -0.73
N LEU A 182 -6.26 -17.68 -0.31
CA LEU A 182 -5.42 -16.50 -0.23
C LEU A 182 -5.07 -16.06 -1.65
N ILE A 183 -4.90 -14.75 -1.84
CA ILE A 183 -4.38 -14.21 -3.09
C ILE A 183 -2.91 -14.65 -3.19
N LYS A 184 -2.65 -15.60 -4.07
CA LYS A 184 -1.35 -16.17 -4.39
C LYS A 184 -1.20 -16.33 -5.88
#